data_AF-A0AAV6HQC0-F1
#
_entry.id   AF-A0AAV6HQC0-F1
#
_cell.length_a   1.000
_cell.length_b   1.000
_cell.length_c   1.000
_cell.angle_alpha   90.00
_cell.angle_beta   90.00
_cell.angle_gamma   90.00
#
_symmetry.space_group_name_H-M   'P 1'
#
loop_
_entity.id
_entity.type
_entity.pdbx_description
1 polymer ?
#
loop_
_entity_poly.entity_id
_entity_poly.type
_entity_poly.pdbx_seq_one_letter_code
_entity_poly.pdbx_strand_id
1 'polypeptide(L)'
;MEVQSAAKDKRSPHRSLTSIHKILENPKLAFAFALLLADALLVSGFLEGERDYRNLEGDTGPLVYPAGFLYIYSAIQFVTGGQVYPAQILFGILYILNLGIVLFIYLKTDVLPWWALSLLCLSKRVHSIFVLRLFNDCFAMTLLHAALCSFLYQKWHLGLVIFSGAVSVKMNVLLYAPPLLLLMLKAMDIVGVFSALAGAALVQILLGLPFLLAHPIAYLSRAFNLGRVFIHFWSVNFKFVPEPVFISKEFAVSLLVTHLILLAVFSHYRWCRHEGGLLSFLHSKLLSMKLSAAISSSFSFEQFHNRHSNFKLLNKEPIVTVMFVGNFIGIVCARSLHYQFYSW
;
A
#
# COMPACT_ATOMS: atom_id res chain seq x y z
N MET A 1 22.60 -13.25 -70.94
CA MET A 1 22.02 -14.50 -70.39
C MET A 1 22.23 -14.47 -68.89
N GLU A 2 21.13 -14.66 -68.17
CA GLU A 2 21.01 -14.88 -66.72
C GLU A 2 21.93 -16.06 -66.28
N VAL A 3 22.30 -16.28 -65.01
CA VAL A 3 21.44 -16.54 -63.83
C VAL A 3 22.27 -16.40 -62.52
N GLN A 4 21.58 -15.98 -61.45
CA GLN A 4 22.02 -15.78 -60.06
C GLN A 4 22.26 -17.07 -59.23
N SER A 5 22.75 -16.89 -57.98
CA SER A 5 22.54 -17.70 -56.74
C SER A 5 23.84 -18.28 -56.16
N ALA A 6 24.22 -18.18 -54.87
CA ALA A 6 23.52 -17.84 -53.63
C ALA A 6 24.50 -17.19 -52.62
N ALA A 7 24.14 -16.05 -52.02
CA ALA A 7 24.82 -15.53 -50.84
C ALA A 7 24.14 -16.05 -49.56
N LYS A 8 24.87 -16.85 -48.79
CA LYS A 8 24.46 -17.40 -47.50
C LYS A 8 24.62 -16.32 -46.43
N ASP A 9 23.51 -15.75 -45.97
CA ASP A 9 23.46 -14.72 -44.92
C ASP A 9 23.88 -15.33 -43.55
N LYS A 10 25.14 -15.10 -43.15
CA LYS A 10 25.63 -15.39 -41.79
C LYS A 10 25.30 -14.18 -40.90
N ARG A 11 24.14 -14.23 -40.22
CA ARG A 11 23.83 -13.33 -39.12
C ARG A 11 24.88 -13.46 -38.01
N SER A 12 25.53 -12.35 -37.68
CA SER A 12 26.59 -12.26 -36.67
C SER A 12 26.03 -12.35 -35.24
N PRO A 13 26.73 -13.00 -34.28
CA PRO A 13 26.28 -13.11 -32.89
C PRO A 13 26.51 -11.83 -32.06
N HIS A 14 27.01 -10.75 -32.66
CA HIS A 14 27.60 -9.63 -31.91
C HIS A 14 26.61 -8.59 -31.35
N ARG A 15 25.32 -8.68 -31.68
CA ARG A 15 24.29 -7.70 -31.23
C ARG A 15 23.68 -8.02 -29.85
N SER A 16 23.72 -9.27 -29.39
CA SER A 16 23.17 -9.64 -28.07
C SER A 16 24.13 -9.30 -26.92
N LEU A 17 25.43 -9.57 -27.11
CA LEU A 17 26.48 -9.31 -26.11
C LEU A 17 26.65 -7.82 -25.77
N THR A 18 26.51 -6.94 -26.75
CA THR A 18 26.59 -5.47 -26.55
C THR A 18 25.39 -4.90 -25.79
N SER A 19 24.24 -5.58 -25.84
CA SER A 19 23.03 -5.17 -25.11
C SER A 19 23.08 -5.58 -23.64
N ILE A 20 23.56 -6.80 -23.35
CA ILE A 20 23.76 -7.29 -21.98
C ILE A 20 24.82 -6.46 -21.25
N HIS A 21 25.91 -6.11 -21.93
CA HIS A 21 26.97 -5.30 -21.33
C HIS A 21 26.50 -3.87 -21.00
N LYS A 22 25.69 -3.25 -21.87
CA LYS A 22 25.04 -1.95 -21.60
C LYS A 22 24.04 -1.98 -20.44
N ILE A 23 23.36 -3.11 -20.22
CA ILE A 23 22.44 -3.30 -19.09
C ILE A 23 23.24 -3.37 -17.78
N LEU A 24 24.38 -4.07 -17.76
CA LEU A 24 25.27 -4.17 -16.60
C LEU A 24 26.01 -2.86 -16.28
N GLU A 25 26.37 -2.05 -17.27
CA GLU A 25 27.07 -0.76 -17.04
C GLU A 25 26.19 0.31 -16.41
N ASN A 26 24.86 0.20 -16.50
CA ASN A 26 23.94 1.18 -15.91
C ASN A 26 23.39 0.63 -14.59
N PRO A 27 23.97 0.98 -13.42
CA PRO A 27 23.66 0.33 -12.14
C PRO A 27 22.19 0.46 -11.74
N LYS A 28 21.48 1.48 -12.24
CA LYS A 28 20.04 1.65 -11.99
C LYS A 28 19.18 0.70 -12.83
N LEU A 29 19.60 0.41 -14.07
CA LEU A 29 18.91 -0.50 -14.98
C LEU A 29 19.21 -1.96 -14.61
N ALA A 30 20.48 -2.28 -14.34
CA ALA A 30 20.90 -3.58 -13.82
C ALA A 30 20.16 -3.93 -12.51
N PHE A 31 20.00 -2.97 -11.61
CA PHE A 31 19.31 -3.19 -10.34
C PHE A 31 17.80 -3.42 -10.50
N ALA A 32 17.14 -2.67 -11.38
CA ALA A 32 15.74 -2.91 -11.71
C ALA A 32 15.52 -4.28 -12.36
N PHE A 33 16.46 -4.67 -13.21
CA PHE A 33 16.49 -5.99 -13.86
C PHE A 33 16.68 -7.11 -12.83
N ALA A 34 17.60 -6.93 -11.88
CA ALA A 34 17.85 -7.85 -10.77
C ALA A 34 16.64 -7.96 -9.83
N LEU A 35 15.93 -6.85 -9.58
CA LEU A 35 14.76 -6.86 -8.69
C LEU A 35 13.54 -7.53 -9.35
N LEU A 36 13.32 -7.28 -10.64
CA LEU A 36 12.31 -8.03 -11.42
C LEU A 36 12.64 -9.52 -11.47
N LEU A 37 13.91 -9.90 -11.61
CA LEU A 37 14.34 -11.30 -11.56
C LEU A 37 14.17 -11.93 -10.17
N ALA A 38 14.48 -11.19 -9.11
CA ALA A 38 14.31 -11.66 -7.74
C ALA A 38 12.81 -11.86 -7.41
N ASP A 39 11.96 -10.93 -7.84
CA ASP A 39 10.51 -11.07 -7.72
C ASP A 39 9.98 -12.19 -8.63
N ALA A 40 10.61 -12.43 -9.80
CA ALA A 40 10.22 -13.52 -10.70
C ALA A 40 10.43 -14.91 -10.10
N LEU A 41 11.44 -15.12 -9.25
CA LEU A 41 11.65 -16.40 -8.55
C LEU A 41 10.54 -16.69 -7.52
N LEU A 42 10.12 -15.65 -6.79
CA LEU A 42 8.99 -15.76 -5.86
C LEU A 42 7.69 -16.09 -6.60
N VAL A 43 7.49 -15.45 -7.75
CA VAL A 43 6.32 -15.67 -8.59
C VAL A 43 6.37 -17.03 -9.27
N SER A 44 7.53 -17.49 -9.73
CA SER A 44 7.67 -18.81 -10.36
C SER A 44 7.36 -19.94 -9.37
N GLY A 45 7.88 -19.88 -8.14
CA GLY A 45 7.53 -20.85 -7.10
C GLY A 45 6.03 -20.90 -6.83
N PHE A 46 5.37 -19.74 -6.78
CA PHE A 46 3.92 -19.67 -6.67
C PHE A 46 3.19 -20.28 -7.89
N LEU A 47 3.64 -19.99 -9.12
CA LEU A 47 3.07 -20.55 -10.35
C LEU A 47 3.27 -22.06 -10.46
N GLU A 48 4.36 -22.60 -9.91
CA GLU A 48 4.66 -24.04 -9.81
C GLU A 48 3.80 -24.76 -8.77
N GLY A 49 3.05 -24.03 -7.96
CA GLY A 49 2.10 -24.59 -7.00
C GLY A 49 2.52 -24.47 -5.54
N GLU A 50 3.63 -23.80 -5.23
CA GLU A 50 4.06 -23.58 -3.84
C GLU A 50 3.05 -22.67 -3.09
N ARG A 51 2.64 -23.12 -1.91
CA ARG A 51 1.68 -22.43 -1.02
C ARG A 51 2.24 -22.23 0.39
N ASP A 52 3.43 -22.72 0.70
CA ASP A 52 4.13 -22.43 1.94
C ASP A 52 5.00 -21.17 1.79
N TYR A 53 4.61 -20.09 2.48
CA TYR A 53 5.37 -18.84 2.51
C TYR A 53 6.78 -18.99 3.10
N ARG A 54 7.10 -20.09 3.77
CA ARG A 54 8.46 -20.38 4.25
C ARG A 54 9.41 -20.80 3.12
N ASN A 55 8.86 -21.34 2.03
CA ASN A 55 9.63 -21.83 0.88
C ASN A 55 9.68 -20.80 -0.26
N LEU A 56 8.82 -19.77 -0.21
CA LEU A 56 8.84 -18.66 -1.16
C LEU A 56 9.94 -17.66 -0.79
N GLU A 57 11.13 -17.88 -1.35
CA GLU A 57 12.32 -17.05 -1.17
C GLU A 57 12.95 -16.72 -2.54
N GLY A 58 13.35 -15.46 -2.72
CA GLY A 58 14.11 -15.00 -3.88
C GLY A 58 15.51 -14.55 -3.46
N ASP A 59 16.30 -14.05 -4.42
CA ASP A 59 17.67 -13.60 -4.17
C ASP A 59 17.79 -12.46 -3.12
N THR A 60 16.68 -11.76 -2.86
CA THR A 60 16.59 -10.69 -1.85
C THR A 60 16.06 -11.15 -0.49
N GLY A 61 15.83 -12.45 -0.34
CA GLY A 61 15.34 -13.09 0.87
C GLY A 61 13.87 -13.53 0.79
N PRO A 62 13.27 -13.90 1.93
CA PRO A 62 11.97 -14.54 1.98
C PRO A 62 10.83 -13.54 1.72
N LEU A 63 9.77 -14.02 1.08
CA LEU A 63 8.54 -13.28 0.83
C LEU A 63 7.92 -12.77 2.14
N VAL A 64 7.64 -11.46 2.17
CA VAL A 64 6.94 -10.78 3.27
C VAL A 64 5.87 -9.81 2.81
N TYR A 65 5.43 -9.97 1.58
CA TYR A 65 4.28 -9.26 1.07
C TYR A 65 3.08 -10.20 1.14
N PRO A 66 1.86 -9.71 1.44
CA PRO A 66 0.68 -10.56 1.42
C PRO A 66 0.34 -11.03 0.00
N ALA A 67 -0.64 -11.93 -0.10
CA ALA A 67 -0.94 -12.66 -1.33
C ALA A 67 -1.26 -11.78 -2.55
N GLY A 68 -1.77 -10.56 -2.34
CA GLY A 68 -2.05 -9.61 -3.42
C GLY A 68 -0.82 -9.29 -4.26
N PHE A 69 0.36 -9.23 -3.65
CA PHE A 69 1.63 -9.07 -4.36
C PHE A 69 1.86 -10.19 -5.36
N LEU A 70 1.74 -11.46 -4.94
CA LEU A 70 1.97 -12.62 -5.79
C LEU A 70 1.02 -12.62 -7.00
N TYR A 71 -0.26 -12.32 -6.80
CA TYR A 71 -1.23 -12.30 -7.90
C TYR A 71 -0.95 -11.19 -8.91
N ILE A 72 -0.63 -9.98 -8.44
CA ILE A 72 -0.29 -8.86 -9.32
C ILE A 72 0.96 -9.19 -10.14
N TYR A 73 2.02 -9.67 -9.49
CA TYR A 73 3.27 -9.95 -10.20
C TYR A 73 3.17 -11.20 -11.09
N SER A 74 2.34 -12.19 -10.75
CA SER A 74 1.97 -13.28 -11.66
C SER A 74 1.28 -12.77 -12.92
N ALA A 75 0.33 -11.85 -12.78
CA ALA A 75 -0.35 -11.24 -13.92
C ALA A 75 0.60 -10.38 -14.77
N ILE A 76 1.51 -9.64 -14.15
CA ILE A 76 2.55 -8.89 -14.86
C ILE A 76 3.45 -9.84 -15.64
N GLN A 77 3.93 -10.93 -15.03
CA GLN A 77 4.77 -11.91 -15.70
C GLN A 77 4.05 -12.54 -16.89
N PHE A 78 2.77 -12.88 -16.73
CA PHE A 78 1.94 -13.43 -17.80
C PHE A 78 1.78 -12.45 -18.98
N VAL A 79 1.48 -11.18 -18.71
CA VAL A 79 1.25 -10.16 -19.75
C VAL A 79 2.55 -9.73 -20.44
N THR A 80 3.64 -9.61 -19.69
CA THR A 80 4.92 -9.08 -20.19
C THR A 80 5.86 -10.16 -20.72
N GLY A 81 5.54 -11.44 -20.48
CA GLY A 81 6.43 -12.57 -20.78
C GLY A 81 7.76 -12.50 -20.00
N GLY A 82 7.77 -11.84 -18.85
CA GLY A 82 8.99 -11.59 -18.05
C GLY A 82 9.95 -10.56 -18.65
N GLN A 83 9.54 -9.82 -19.70
CA GLN A 83 10.39 -8.81 -20.32
C GLN A 83 10.30 -7.46 -19.62
N VAL A 84 11.45 -6.82 -19.40
CA VAL A 84 11.53 -5.54 -18.68
C VAL A 84 10.87 -4.39 -19.44
N TYR A 85 11.07 -4.27 -20.75
CA TYR A 85 10.54 -3.14 -21.52
C TYR A 85 9.00 -3.09 -21.51
N PRO A 86 8.26 -4.19 -21.78
CA PRO A 86 6.81 -4.22 -21.59
C PRO A 86 6.37 -3.91 -20.15
N ALA A 87 7.10 -4.39 -19.14
CA ALA A 87 6.82 -4.05 -17.74
C ALA A 87 7.00 -2.55 -17.47
N GLN A 88 8.03 -1.91 -18.02
CA GLN A 88 8.23 -0.46 -17.91
C GLN A 88 7.11 0.34 -18.55
N ILE A 89 6.54 -0.11 -19.67
CA ILE A 89 5.36 0.52 -20.28
C ILE A 89 4.16 0.41 -19.33
N LEU A 90 3.90 -0.79 -18.79
CA LEU A 90 2.80 -1.02 -17.84
C LEU A 90 2.92 -0.12 -16.60
N PHE A 91 4.10 -0.06 -16.00
CA PHE A 91 4.35 0.81 -14.85
C PHE A 91 4.35 2.31 -15.22
N GLY A 92 4.69 2.65 -16.46
CA GLY A 92 4.51 4.00 -17.00
C GLY A 92 3.05 4.41 -17.07
N ILE A 93 2.16 3.53 -17.52
CA ILE A 93 0.71 3.75 -17.49
C ILE A 93 0.22 3.89 -16.05
N LEU A 94 0.65 2.99 -15.16
CA LEU A 94 0.32 3.03 -13.73
C LEU A 94 0.77 4.34 -13.08
N TYR A 95 1.94 4.85 -13.47
CA TYR A 95 2.46 6.14 -13.01
C TYR A 95 1.56 7.30 -13.41
N ILE A 96 1.17 7.38 -14.69
CA ILE A 96 0.28 8.44 -15.19
C ILE A 96 -1.09 8.37 -14.51
N LEU A 97 -1.62 7.15 -14.31
CA LEU A 97 -2.86 6.94 -13.57
C LEU A 97 -2.75 7.45 -12.14
N ASN A 98 -1.70 7.03 -11.41
CA ASN A 98 -1.47 7.48 -10.03
C ASN A 98 -1.31 9.00 -9.94
N LEU A 99 -0.53 9.60 -10.85
CA LEU A 99 -0.36 11.05 -10.93
C LEU A 99 -1.70 11.75 -11.14
N GLY A 100 -2.54 11.26 -12.06
CA GLY A 100 -3.89 11.78 -12.29
C GLY A 100 -4.78 11.72 -11.05
N ILE A 101 -4.73 10.62 -10.31
CA ILE A 101 -5.47 10.46 -9.04
C ILE A 101 -4.99 11.46 -7.99
N VAL A 102 -3.67 11.63 -7.82
CA VAL A 102 -3.10 12.58 -6.85
C VAL A 102 -3.44 14.02 -7.21
N LEU A 103 -3.34 14.41 -8.49
CA LEU A 103 -3.77 15.72 -8.97
C LEU A 103 -5.27 15.95 -8.69
N PHE A 104 -6.10 14.94 -8.94
CA PHE A 104 -7.52 15.00 -8.62
C PHE A 104 -7.79 15.21 -7.12
N ILE A 105 -7.05 14.53 -6.23
CA ILE A 105 -7.17 14.72 -4.78
C ILE A 105 -6.84 16.16 -4.39
N TYR A 106 -5.77 16.73 -4.93
CA TYR A 106 -5.40 18.13 -4.66
C TYR A 106 -6.44 19.11 -5.18
N LEU A 107 -6.93 18.93 -6.41
CA LEU A 107 -8.00 19.75 -6.99
C LEU A 107 -9.34 19.64 -6.25
N LYS A 108 -9.58 18.53 -5.54
CA LYS A 108 -10.80 18.36 -4.73
C LYS A 108 -10.70 18.91 -3.33
N THR A 109 -9.49 19.21 -2.86
CA THR A 109 -9.24 19.71 -1.51
C THR A 109 -8.91 21.20 -1.49
N ASP A 110 -8.54 21.79 -2.63
CA ASP A 110 -8.21 23.22 -2.78
C ASP A 110 -7.13 23.72 -1.80
N VAL A 111 -6.27 22.80 -1.32
CA VAL A 111 -5.23 23.08 -0.32
C VAL A 111 -3.97 23.68 -0.95
N LEU A 112 -3.64 23.30 -2.19
CA LEU A 112 -2.41 23.71 -2.86
C LEU A 112 -2.66 24.68 -4.03
N PRO A 113 -1.76 25.64 -4.23
CA PRO A 113 -1.81 26.52 -5.39
C PRO A 113 -1.51 25.73 -6.68
N TRP A 114 -2.05 26.20 -7.80
CA TRP A 114 -1.95 25.54 -9.10
C TRP A 114 -0.51 25.26 -9.56
N TRP A 115 0.45 26.14 -9.23
CA TRP A 115 1.87 25.94 -9.61
C TRP A 115 2.51 24.73 -8.89
N ALA A 116 2.02 24.36 -7.71
CA ALA A 116 2.54 23.20 -6.98
C ALA A 116 2.16 21.89 -7.68
N LEU A 117 1.05 21.88 -8.43
CA LEU A 117 0.67 20.74 -9.28
C LEU A 117 1.70 20.49 -10.38
N SER A 118 2.28 21.55 -10.96
CA SER A 118 3.35 21.43 -11.95
C SER A 118 4.61 20.81 -11.34
N LEU A 119 4.97 21.17 -10.10
CA LEU A 119 6.12 20.57 -9.41
C LEU A 119 5.91 19.09 -9.10
N LEU A 120 4.67 18.68 -8.77
CA LEU A 120 4.33 17.27 -8.55
C LEU A 120 4.63 16.44 -9.80
N CYS A 121 4.24 16.95 -10.97
CA CYS A 121 4.51 16.31 -12.26
C CYS A 121 6.00 16.21 -12.62
N LEU A 122 6.88 16.97 -11.96
CA LEU A 122 8.32 16.98 -12.21
C LEU A 122 9.12 16.12 -11.22
N SER A 123 8.45 15.37 -10.35
CA SER A 123 9.11 14.56 -9.34
C SER A 123 9.97 13.45 -9.95
N LYS A 124 11.28 13.70 -10.06
CA LYS A 124 12.28 12.72 -10.55
C LYS A 124 12.26 11.42 -9.75
N ARG A 125 11.93 11.50 -8.46
CA ARG A 125 11.90 10.34 -7.57
C ARG A 125 10.76 9.41 -7.91
N VAL A 126 9.54 9.92 -8.06
CA VAL A 126 8.35 9.11 -8.34
C VAL A 126 8.48 8.46 -9.72
N HIS A 127 8.93 9.20 -10.73
CA HIS A 127 9.26 8.62 -12.05
C HIS A 127 10.24 7.46 -11.95
N SER A 128 11.30 7.62 -11.15
CA SER A 128 12.30 6.58 -10.97
C SER A 128 11.77 5.36 -10.21
N ILE A 129 10.86 5.53 -9.25
CA ILE A 129 10.24 4.40 -8.52
C ILE A 129 9.35 3.60 -9.46
N PHE A 130 8.47 4.27 -10.21
CA PHE A 130 7.54 3.59 -11.11
C PHE A 130 8.23 3.00 -12.33
N VAL A 131 8.87 3.83 -13.15
CA VAL A 131 9.29 3.40 -14.50
C VAL A 131 10.64 2.68 -14.48
N LEU A 132 11.55 3.08 -13.59
CA LEU A 132 12.86 2.44 -13.53
C LEU A 132 12.86 1.23 -12.62
N ARG A 133 12.31 1.31 -11.40
CA ARG A 133 12.49 0.26 -10.39
C ARG A 133 11.35 -0.76 -10.31
N LEU A 134 10.17 -0.43 -10.80
CA LEU A 134 9.04 -1.36 -10.92
C LEU A 134 8.62 -1.97 -9.57
N PHE A 135 8.65 -1.15 -8.51
CA PHE A 135 8.35 -1.62 -7.15
C PHE A 135 6.87 -1.86 -6.90
N ASN A 136 6.58 -2.78 -5.99
CA ASN A 136 5.21 -3.08 -5.57
C ASN A 136 4.50 -1.90 -4.89
N ASP A 137 5.24 -0.94 -4.32
CA ASP A 137 4.70 0.33 -3.82
C ASP A 137 3.89 1.08 -4.89
N CYS A 138 4.22 0.93 -6.17
CA CYS A 138 3.49 1.59 -7.25
C CYS A 138 2.02 1.14 -7.26
N PHE A 139 1.77 -0.16 -7.15
CA PHE A 139 0.42 -0.71 -7.08
C PHE A 139 -0.24 -0.40 -5.74
N ALA A 140 0.47 -0.62 -4.63
CA ALA A 140 -0.07 -0.36 -3.29
C ALA A 140 -0.50 1.11 -3.12
N MET A 141 0.32 2.06 -3.54
CA MET A 141 0.02 3.49 -3.44
C MET A 141 -1.07 3.92 -4.43
N THR A 142 -1.09 3.38 -5.65
CA THR A 142 -2.17 3.69 -6.61
C THR A 142 -3.53 3.23 -6.06
N LEU A 143 -3.60 2.03 -5.50
CA LEU A 143 -4.81 1.51 -4.84
C LEU A 143 -5.18 2.35 -3.62
N LEU A 144 -4.22 2.75 -2.79
CA LEU A 144 -4.46 3.62 -1.64
C LEU A 144 -5.01 5.00 -2.07
N HIS A 145 -4.44 5.64 -3.10
CA HIS A 145 -4.96 6.90 -3.61
C HIS A 145 -6.36 6.74 -4.24
N ALA A 146 -6.63 5.62 -4.91
CA ALA A 146 -7.97 5.30 -5.41
C ALA A 146 -8.99 5.09 -4.26
N ALA A 147 -8.57 4.45 -3.16
CA ALA A 147 -9.36 4.33 -1.94
C ALA A 147 -9.66 5.71 -1.35
N LEU A 148 -8.66 6.60 -1.30
CA LEU A 148 -8.83 7.98 -0.85
C LEU A 148 -9.83 8.76 -1.70
N CYS A 149 -9.80 8.62 -3.02
CA CYS A 149 -10.84 9.17 -3.89
C CYS A 149 -12.23 8.65 -3.54
N SER A 150 -12.37 7.37 -3.24
CA SER A 150 -13.66 6.80 -2.81
C SER A 150 -14.13 7.40 -1.48
N PHE A 151 -13.23 7.64 -0.52
CA PHE A 151 -13.55 8.34 0.73
C PHE A 151 -13.96 9.79 0.50
N LEU A 152 -13.33 10.51 -0.45
CA LEU A 152 -13.72 11.87 -0.83
C LEU A 152 -15.16 11.94 -1.37
N TYR A 153 -15.61 10.89 -2.04
CA TYR A 153 -17.00 10.72 -2.51
C TYR A 153 -17.91 10.05 -1.48
N GLN A 154 -17.48 9.91 -0.23
CA GLN A 154 -18.23 9.28 0.87
C GLN A 154 -18.64 7.81 0.60
N LYS A 155 -17.97 7.13 -0.34
CA LYS A 155 -18.18 5.71 -0.61
C LYS A 155 -17.29 4.87 0.30
N TRP A 156 -17.58 4.90 1.60
CA TRP A 156 -16.72 4.33 2.66
C TRP A 156 -16.50 2.81 2.52
N HIS A 157 -17.54 2.03 2.22
CA HIS A 157 -17.40 0.58 2.02
C HIS A 157 -16.49 0.25 0.83
N LEU A 158 -16.72 0.90 -0.31
CA LEU A 158 -15.88 0.72 -1.50
C LEU A 158 -14.44 1.15 -1.25
N GLY A 159 -14.25 2.32 -0.61
CA GLY A 159 -12.93 2.81 -0.25
C GLY A 159 -12.18 1.83 0.65
N LEU A 160 -12.86 1.22 1.63
CA LEU A 160 -12.21 0.26 2.52
C LEU A 160 -11.92 -1.10 1.84
N VAL A 161 -12.75 -1.53 0.89
CA VAL A 161 -12.47 -2.69 0.03
C VAL A 161 -11.21 -2.46 -0.81
N ILE A 162 -11.10 -1.29 -1.46
CA ILE A 162 -9.92 -0.92 -2.24
C ILE A 162 -8.69 -0.76 -1.33
N PHE A 163 -8.85 -0.15 -0.15
CA PHE A 163 -7.79 -0.03 0.86
C PHE A 163 -7.27 -1.39 1.32
N SER A 164 -8.17 -2.37 1.53
CA SER A 164 -7.77 -3.75 1.83
C SER A 164 -6.98 -4.37 0.68
N GLY A 165 -7.39 -4.13 -0.57
CA GLY A 165 -6.60 -4.50 -1.74
C GLY A 165 -5.20 -3.87 -1.76
N ALA A 166 -5.04 -2.62 -1.31
CA ALA A 166 -3.72 -2.00 -1.18
C ALA A 166 -2.85 -2.68 -0.11
N VAL A 167 -3.43 -2.98 1.05
CA VAL A 167 -2.76 -3.70 2.15
C VAL A 167 -2.31 -5.10 1.71
N SER A 168 -3.09 -5.79 0.88
CA SER A 168 -2.72 -7.12 0.39
C SER A 168 -1.52 -7.12 -0.57
N VAL A 169 -1.16 -5.96 -1.13
CA VAL A 169 0.06 -5.78 -1.92
C VAL A 169 1.24 -5.42 -1.03
N LYS A 170 1.02 -4.47 -0.11
CA LYS A 170 2.07 -4.01 0.79
C LYS A 170 1.52 -3.51 2.11
N MET A 171 2.14 -3.99 3.20
CA MET A 171 1.68 -3.74 4.55
C MET A 171 1.95 -2.30 5.05
N ASN A 172 2.81 -1.53 4.39
CA ASN A 172 3.07 -0.11 4.74
C ASN A 172 1.79 0.74 4.72
N VAL A 173 0.81 0.36 3.91
CA VAL A 173 -0.50 1.02 3.83
C VAL A 173 -1.24 0.99 5.19
N LEU A 174 -0.92 0.06 6.10
CA LEU A 174 -1.49 0.03 7.45
C LEU A 174 -1.15 1.27 8.29
N LEU A 175 -0.14 2.06 7.93
CA LEU A 175 0.12 3.35 8.60
C LEU A 175 -1.06 4.33 8.48
N TYR A 176 -1.91 4.17 7.47
CA TYR A 176 -3.14 4.93 7.31
C TYR A 176 -4.33 4.34 8.07
N ALA A 177 -4.23 3.14 8.65
CA ALA A 177 -5.36 2.47 9.29
C ALA A 177 -5.87 3.20 10.56
N PRO A 178 -5.01 3.67 11.50
CA PRO A 178 -5.48 4.45 12.65
C PRO A 178 -6.24 5.74 12.28
N PRO A 179 -5.72 6.64 11.41
CA PRO A 179 -6.47 7.84 11.01
C PRO A 179 -7.73 7.50 10.20
N LEU A 180 -7.70 6.45 9.36
CA LEU A 180 -8.87 5.99 8.62
C LEU A 180 -9.99 5.51 9.55
N LEU A 181 -9.67 4.72 10.58
CA LEU A 181 -10.64 4.26 11.55
C LEU A 181 -11.31 5.43 12.27
N LEU A 182 -10.55 6.46 12.64
CA LEU A 182 -11.11 7.67 13.23
C LEU A 182 -12.08 8.39 12.28
N LEU A 183 -11.71 8.54 11.00
CA LEU A 183 -12.57 9.14 9.98
C LEU A 183 -13.84 8.32 9.76
N MET A 184 -13.75 6.99 9.71
CA MET A 184 -14.90 6.10 9.59
C MET A 184 -15.85 6.24 10.78
N LEU A 185 -15.32 6.28 12.01
CA LEU A 185 -16.13 6.51 13.21
C LEU A 185 -16.84 7.88 13.18
N LYS A 186 -16.26 8.89 12.52
CA LYS A 186 -16.88 10.21 12.33
C LYS A 186 -17.94 10.21 11.23
N ALA A 187 -17.71 9.47 10.14
CA ALA A 187 -18.57 9.46 8.97
C ALA A 187 -19.77 8.52 9.09
N MET A 188 -19.58 7.39 9.78
CA MET A 188 -20.54 6.28 9.85
C MET A 188 -20.97 5.99 11.30
N ASP A 189 -22.04 5.22 11.43
CA ASP A 189 -22.41 4.56 12.67
C ASP A 189 -21.56 3.30 12.90
N ILE A 190 -21.60 2.76 14.11
CA ILE A 190 -20.74 1.63 14.49
C ILE A 190 -21.06 0.37 13.66
N VAL A 191 -22.34 0.15 13.32
CA VAL A 191 -22.75 -0.97 12.47
C VAL A 191 -22.17 -0.83 11.06
N GLY A 192 -22.25 0.37 10.48
CA GLY A 192 -21.61 0.69 9.20
C GLY A 192 -20.10 0.46 9.22
N VAL A 193 -19.41 0.89 10.29
CA VAL A 193 -17.97 0.64 10.48
C VAL A 193 -17.67 -0.87 10.51
N PHE A 194 -18.40 -1.65 11.30
CA PHE A 194 -18.22 -3.11 11.35
C PHE A 194 -18.49 -3.78 10.01
N SER A 195 -19.55 -3.38 9.31
CA SER A 195 -19.86 -3.91 7.97
C SER A 195 -18.75 -3.60 6.96
N ALA A 196 -18.21 -2.38 6.97
CA ALA A 196 -17.10 -2.00 6.10
C ALA A 196 -15.82 -2.80 6.44
N LEU A 197 -15.50 -2.96 7.74
CA LEU A 197 -14.38 -3.79 8.20
C LEU A 197 -14.55 -5.26 7.84
N ALA A 198 -15.76 -5.80 7.89
CA ALA A 198 -16.06 -7.16 7.46
C ALA A 198 -15.80 -7.34 5.96
N GLY A 199 -16.19 -6.37 5.13
CA GLY A 199 -15.88 -6.36 3.70
C GLY A 199 -14.36 -6.34 3.43
N ALA A 200 -13.62 -5.54 4.19
CA ALA A 200 -12.16 -5.49 4.09
C ALA A 200 -11.49 -6.81 4.52
N ALA A 201 -11.98 -7.43 5.60
CA ALA A 201 -11.51 -8.74 6.06
C ALA A 201 -11.80 -9.83 5.02
N LEU A 202 -12.98 -9.79 4.39
CA LEU A 202 -13.34 -10.72 3.32
C LEU A 202 -12.35 -10.65 2.16
N VAL A 203 -11.93 -9.46 1.75
CA VAL A 203 -10.88 -9.31 0.71
C VAL A 203 -9.58 -10.00 1.12
N GLN A 204 -9.11 -9.83 2.36
CA GLN A 204 -7.90 -10.49 2.84
C GLN A 204 -8.04 -12.02 2.89
N ILE A 205 -9.21 -12.51 3.33
CA ILE A 205 -9.50 -13.95 3.37
C ILE A 205 -9.53 -14.52 1.96
N LEU A 206 -10.22 -13.89 1.02
CA LEU A 206 -10.33 -14.38 -0.36
C LEU A 206 -8.97 -14.39 -1.06
N LEU A 207 -8.17 -13.33 -0.92
CA LEU A 207 -6.84 -13.29 -1.50
C LEU A 207 -5.87 -14.27 -0.81
N GLY A 208 -5.96 -14.41 0.52
CA GLY A 208 -5.13 -15.33 1.29
C GLY A 208 -5.59 -16.79 1.24
N LEU A 209 -6.78 -17.09 0.72
CA LEU A 209 -7.47 -18.37 0.85
C LEU A 209 -6.60 -19.60 0.53
N PRO A 210 -5.89 -19.69 -0.62
CA PRO A 210 -5.11 -20.88 -0.94
C PRO A 210 -3.98 -21.12 0.07
N PHE A 211 -3.41 -20.06 0.64
CA PHE A 211 -2.35 -20.13 1.64
C PHE A 211 -2.90 -20.39 3.04
N LEU A 212 -4.08 -19.84 3.36
CA LEU A 212 -4.76 -20.05 4.63
C LEU A 212 -5.27 -21.49 4.78
N LEU A 213 -5.69 -22.13 3.68
CA LEU A 213 -6.11 -23.53 3.68
C LEU A 213 -4.93 -24.50 3.79
N ALA A 214 -3.80 -24.20 3.15
CA ALA A 214 -2.63 -25.08 3.15
C ALA A 214 -1.72 -24.85 4.38
N HIS A 215 -1.32 -23.60 4.63
CA HIS A 215 -0.32 -23.23 5.63
C HIS A 215 -0.65 -21.89 6.32
N PRO A 216 -1.70 -21.82 7.16
CA PRO A 216 -2.20 -20.56 7.72
C PRO A 216 -1.18 -19.82 8.60
N ILE A 217 -0.44 -20.56 9.43
CA ILE A 217 0.56 -20.00 10.34
C ILE A 217 1.75 -19.43 9.54
N ALA A 218 2.20 -20.16 8.52
CA ALA A 218 3.28 -19.72 7.65
C ALA A 218 2.88 -18.44 6.89
N TYR A 219 1.67 -18.42 6.33
CA TYR A 219 1.13 -17.25 5.65
C TYR A 219 1.08 -16.03 6.57
N LEU A 220 0.38 -16.13 7.71
CA LEU A 220 0.17 -14.99 8.60
C LEU A 220 1.48 -14.45 9.18
N SER A 221 2.40 -15.32 9.60
CA SER A 221 3.67 -14.92 10.20
C SER A 221 4.65 -14.28 9.21
N ARG A 222 4.59 -14.66 7.93
CA ARG A 222 5.46 -14.11 6.86
C ARG A 222 4.84 -12.90 6.18
N ALA A 223 3.59 -13.00 5.73
CA ALA A 223 2.88 -11.93 5.03
C ALA A 223 2.71 -10.68 5.90
N PHE A 224 2.49 -10.85 7.21
CA PHE A 224 2.29 -9.75 8.17
C PHE A 224 3.37 -9.74 9.25
N ASN A 225 4.64 -9.80 8.85
CA ASN A 225 5.76 -9.88 9.79
C ASN A 225 6.08 -8.54 10.47
N LEU A 226 5.48 -8.30 11.64
CA LEU A 226 5.73 -7.13 12.48
C LEU A 226 7.04 -7.21 13.28
N GLY A 227 7.62 -8.41 13.43
CA GLY A 227 8.86 -8.64 14.18
C GLY A 227 10.14 -8.43 13.38
N ARG A 228 10.03 -8.17 12.07
CA ARG A 228 11.18 -8.04 11.17
C ARG A 228 12.08 -6.88 11.59
N VAL A 229 13.37 -7.19 11.73
CA VAL A 229 14.43 -6.20 11.92
C VAL A 229 15.15 -5.99 10.60
N PHE A 230 15.09 -4.76 10.08
CA PHE A 230 15.86 -4.39 8.90
C PHE A 230 17.31 -4.14 9.29
N ILE A 231 18.23 -4.46 8.40
CA ILE A 231 19.65 -4.20 8.63
C ILE A 231 19.92 -2.69 8.64
N HIS A 232 20.68 -2.24 9.64
CA HIS A 232 20.97 -0.82 9.86
C HIS A 232 21.67 -0.17 8.66
N PHE A 233 22.43 -0.97 7.90
CA PHE A 233 23.11 -0.52 6.69
C PHE A 233 22.17 0.18 5.70
N TRP A 234 20.97 -0.37 5.47
CA TRP A 234 20.01 0.15 4.49
C TRP A 234 18.96 1.14 5.06
N SER A 235 18.99 1.41 6.36
CA SER A 235 18.04 2.34 6.99
C SER A 235 18.37 3.79 6.64
N VAL A 236 17.35 4.58 6.32
CA VAL A 236 17.48 6.03 6.09
C VAL A 236 17.05 6.85 7.31
N ASN A 237 15.94 6.49 7.94
CA ASN A 237 15.27 7.36 8.93
C ASN A 237 16.11 7.63 10.19
N PHE A 238 16.78 6.58 10.70
CA PHE A 238 17.59 6.65 11.91
C PHE A 238 19.05 6.27 11.64
N LYS A 239 19.57 6.61 10.46
CA LYS A 239 20.95 6.25 10.06
C LYS A 239 22.04 6.81 10.98
N PHE A 240 21.72 7.90 11.68
CA PHE A 240 22.59 8.55 12.66
C PHE A 240 22.65 7.80 14.01
N VAL A 241 21.75 6.84 14.25
CA VAL A 241 21.71 6.06 15.49
C VAL A 241 22.73 4.91 15.39
N PRO A 242 23.52 4.62 16.43
CA PRO A 242 24.43 3.47 16.41
C PRO A 242 23.69 2.15 16.20
N GLU A 243 24.29 1.23 15.45
CA GLU A 243 23.68 -0.06 15.11
C GLU A 243 23.20 -0.89 16.33
N PRO A 244 23.95 -0.96 17.45
CA PRO A 244 23.49 -1.68 18.64
C PRO A 244 22.18 -1.11 19.22
N VAL A 245 22.02 0.22 19.17
CA VAL A 245 20.80 0.90 19.61
C VAL A 245 19.68 0.69 18.60
N PHE A 246 19.98 0.78 17.31
CA PHE A 246 19.01 0.60 16.23
C PHE A 246 18.32 -0.77 16.25
N ILE A 247 19.08 -1.85 16.49
CA ILE A 247 18.58 -3.22 16.49
C ILE A 247 17.86 -3.56 17.81
N SER A 248 18.12 -2.79 18.88
CA SER A 248 17.57 -3.02 20.22
C SER A 248 16.04 -3.05 20.26
N LYS A 249 15.49 -3.86 21.17
CA LYS A 249 14.04 -3.98 21.36
C LYS A 249 13.49 -2.73 22.04
N GLU A 250 14.27 -2.15 22.94
CA GLU A 250 13.96 -0.92 23.67
C GLU A 250 13.72 0.23 22.71
N PHE A 251 14.57 0.40 21.69
CA PHE A 251 14.40 1.43 20.66
C PHE A 251 13.14 1.20 19.83
N ALA A 252 12.88 -0.05 19.40
CA ALA A 252 11.67 -0.38 18.64
C ALA A 252 10.38 -0.11 19.43
N VAL A 253 10.34 -0.49 20.71
CA VAL A 253 9.21 -0.24 21.61
C VAL A 253 9.03 1.25 21.89
N SER A 254 10.13 1.99 22.11
CA SER A 254 10.10 3.45 22.30
C SER A 254 9.50 4.17 21.09
N LEU A 255 9.87 3.78 19.87
CA LEU A 255 9.30 4.31 18.64
C LEU A 255 7.81 4.00 18.50
N LEU A 256 7.38 2.78 18.84
CA LEU A 256 5.98 2.40 18.82
C LEU A 256 5.15 3.20 19.85
N VAL A 257 5.65 3.36 21.08
CA VAL A 257 4.99 4.17 22.11
C VAL A 257 4.88 5.62 21.64
N THR A 258 5.95 6.18 21.09
CA THR A 258 5.96 7.54 20.52
C THR A 258 4.94 7.70 19.41
N HIS A 259 4.83 6.72 18.50
CA HIS A 259 3.83 6.70 17.44
C HIS A 259 2.40 6.76 17.99
N LEU A 260 2.07 5.91 18.96
CA LEU A 260 0.75 5.86 19.58
C LEU A 260 0.41 7.16 20.34
N ILE A 261 1.38 7.74 21.05
CA ILE A 261 1.21 9.03 21.74
C ILE A 261 0.93 10.14 20.74
N LEU A 262 1.72 10.25 19.66
CA LEU A 262 1.52 11.28 18.64
C LEU A 262 0.15 11.15 17.98
N LEU A 263 -0.27 9.94 17.63
CA LEU A 263 -1.61 9.69 17.09
C LEU A 263 -2.71 10.10 18.09
N ALA A 264 -2.57 9.77 19.37
CA ALA A 264 -3.53 10.14 20.41
C ALA A 264 -3.61 11.66 20.61
N VAL A 265 -2.46 12.35 20.65
CA VAL A 265 -2.36 13.82 20.78
C VAL A 265 -3.01 14.50 19.58
N PHE A 266 -2.66 14.10 18.35
CA PHE A 266 -3.29 14.66 17.14
C PHE A 266 -4.79 14.37 17.10
N SER A 267 -5.19 13.15 17.44
CA SER A 267 -6.59 12.76 17.52
C SER A 267 -7.37 13.61 18.51
N HIS A 268 -6.81 13.87 19.69
CA HIS A 268 -7.47 14.63 20.75
C HIS A 268 -7.51 16.13 20.45
N TYR A 269 -6.37 16.75 20.16
CA TYR A 269 -6.26 18.21 20.08
C TYR A 269 -6.53 18.80 18.70
N ARG A 270 -6.29 18.03 17.62
CA ARG A 270 -6.40 18.54 16.24
C ARG A 270 -7.58 17.95 15.49
N TRP A 271 -7.72 16.63 15.48
CA TRP A 271 -8.70 15.95 14.63
C TRP A 271 -10.09 15.90 15.28
N CYS A 272 -10.18 15.76 16.61
CA CYS A 272 -11.44 15.75 17.37
C CYS A 272 -11.71 17.04 18.15
N ARG A 273 -11.10 18.16 17.75
CA ARG A 273 -11.23 19.44 18.46
C ARG A 273 -12.68 19.90 18.56
N HIS A 274 -13.46 19.72 17.49
CA HIS A 274 -14.87 20.15 17.44
C HIS A 274 -15.80 19.25 18.25
N GLU A 275 -15.37 18.03 18.58
CA GLU A 275 -16.14 17.04 19.35
C GLU A 275 -15.78 17.04 20.85
N GLY A 276 -15.01 18.03 21.32
CA GLY A 276 -14.55 18.09 22.72
C GLY A 276 -13.40 17.12 23.03
N GLY A 277 -12.66 16.70 22.00
CA GLY A 277 -11.53 15.79 22.11
C GLY A 277 -11.88 14.32 21.88
N LEU A 278 -10.85 13.48 21.80
CA LEU A 278 -10.99 12.06 21.44
C LEU A 278 -11.84 11.28 22.46
N LEU A 279 -11.64 11.52 23.76
CA LEU A 279 -12.32 10.78 24.82
C LEU A 279 -13.83 11.10 24.85
N SER A 280 -14.18 12.38 24.76
CA SER A 280 -15.57 12.84 24.64
C SER A 280 -16.24 12.24 23.40
N PHE A 281 -15.54 12.27 22.25
CA PHE A 281 -16.02 11.69 21.02
C PHE A 281 -16.29 10.18 21.15
N LEU A 282 -15.32 9.39 21.64
CA LEU A 282 -15.47 7.95 21.81
C LEU A 282 -16.57 7.60 22.82
N HIS A 283 -16.68 8.35 23.92
CA HIS A 283 -17.75 8.18 24.89
C HIS A 283 -19.12 8.42 24.26
N SER A 284 -19.27 9.49 23.47
CA SER A 284 -20.53 9.80 22.77
C SER A 284 -20.93 8.69 21.78
N LYS A 285 -19.95 8.11 21.07
CA LYS A 285 -20.18 6.99 20.14
C LYS A 285 -20.56 5.71 20.88
N LEU A 286 -19.87 5.38 21.97
CA LEU A 286 -20.20 4.22 22.80
C LEU A 286 -21.61 4.34 23.40
N LEU A 287 -21.98 5.53 23.88
CA LEU A 287 -23.32 5.81 24.40
C LEU A 287 -24.39 5.65 23.32
N SER A 288 -24.16 6.22 22.13
CA SER A 288 -25.08 6.09 20.99
C SER A 288 -25.32 4.63 20.58
N MET A 289 -24.27 3.79 20.67
CA MET A 289 -24.36 2.37 20.38
C MET A 289 -25.19 1.62 21.42
N LYS A 290 -24.95 1.86 22.73
CA LYS A 290 -25.73 1.25 23.81
C LYS A 290 -27.21 1.62 23.71
N LEU A 291 -27.52 2.88 23.40
CA LEU A 291 -28.88 3.35 23.19
C LEU A 291 -29.55 2.65 21.99
N SER A 292 -28.85 2.55 20.85
CA SER A 292 -29.39 1.84 19.69
C SER A 292 -29.63 0.35 19.97
N ALA A 293 -28.75 -0.30 20.72
CA ALA A 293 -28.88 -1.71 21.09
C ALA A 293 -30.09 -1.96 22.01
N ALA A 294 -30.30 -1.09 23.00
CA ALA A 294 -31.45 -1.14 23.91
C ALA A 294 -32.79 -0.95 23.16
N ILE A 295 -32.84 0.00 22.22
CA ILE A 295 -34.04 0.24 21.40
C ILE A 295 -34.34 -0.98 20.51
N SER A 296 -33.33 -1.59 19.89
CA SER A 296 -33.52 -2.79 19.06
C SER A 296 -33.98 -4.02 19.83
N SER A 297 -33.68 -4.13 21.14
CA SER A 297 -34.23 -5.22 21.98
C SER A 297 -35.68 -4.99 22.40
N SER A 298 -36.23 -3.78 22.21
CA SER A 298 -37.57 -3.40 22.67
C SER A 298 -38.62 -3.24 21.55
N PHE A 299 -38.24 -3.28 20.27
CA PHE A 299 -39.15 -3.08 19.14
C PHE A 299 -39.04 -4.17 18.06
N SER A 300 -40.19 -4.70 17.66
CA SER A 300 -40.38 -5.75 16.66
C SER A 300 -40.03 -5.32 15.22
N PHE A 301 -39.73 -6.34 14.43
CA PHE A 301 -39.00 -6.43 13.15
C PHE A 301 -39.51 -5.61 11.94
N GLU A 302 -40.57 -4.79 12.04
CA GLU A 302 -41.18 -4.16 10.84
C GLU A 302 -40.66 -2.76 10.47
N GLN A 303 -39.90 -2.08 11.34
CA GLN A 303 -39.48 -0.69 11.10
C GLN A 303 -38.00 -0.52 10.73
N PHE A 304 -37.31 -1.62 10.39
CA PHE A 304 -35.87 -1.61 10.09
C PHE A 304 -35.56 -1.08 8.68
N HIS A 305 -36.53 -1.04 7.77
CA HIS A 305 -36.27 -0.68 6.37
C HIS A 305 -36.15 0.82 6.08
N ASN A 306 -36.44 1.69 7.06
CA ASN A 306 -36.39 3.16 6.90
C ASN A 306 -35.33 3.87 7.76
N ARG A 307 -34.36 3.14 8.33
CA ARG A 307 -33.13 3.79 8.82
C ARG A 307 -32.26 4.15 7.63
N HIS A 308 -32.51 5.32 7.05
CA HIS A 308 -31.48 6.02 6.28
C HIS A 308 -30.26 6.09 7.19
N SER A 309 -29.21 5.34 6.85
CA SER A 309 -27.94 5.40 7.56
C SER A 309 -27.52 6.86 7.58
N ASN A 310 -27.49 7.45 8.77
CA ASN A 310 -27.10 8.84 8.97
C ASN A 310 -25.59 8.97 8.70
N PHE A 311 -25.22 8.94 7.42
CA PHE A 311 -23.89 9.25 6.96
C PHE A 311 -23.65 10.74 7.21
N LYS A 312 -22.74 11.05 8.12
CA LYS A 312 -22.33 12.44 8.33
C LYS A 312 -21.42 12.82 7.18
N LEU A 313 -21.87 13.78 6.35
CA LEU A 313 -21.05 14.32 5.28
C LEU A 313 -19.82 14.99 5.87
N LEU A 314 -18.65 14.39 5.66
CA LEU A 314 -17.39 14.97 6.08
C LEU A 314 -16.82 15.88 4.98
N ASN A 315 -16.21 16.99 5.41
CA ASN A 315 -15.46 17.86 4.52
C ASN A 315 -14.25 17.09 3.93
N LYS A 316 -13.95 17.36 2.66
CA LYS A 316 -12.91 16.66 1.88
C LYS A 316 -11.50 16.92 2.40
N GLU A 317 -11.21 18.17 2.75
CA GLU A 317 -9.89 18.59 3.26
C GLU A 317 -9.49 17.83 4.54
N PRO A 318 -10.34 17.76 5.60
CA PRO A 318 -10.03 16.96 6.78
C PRO A 318 -9.77 15.48 6.49
N ILE A 319 -10.51 14.84 5.56
CA ILE A 319 -10.28 13.43 5.19
C ILE A 319 -8.84 13.25 4.71
N VAL A 320 -8.41 14.07 3.76
CA VAL A 320 -7.08 14.00 3.15
C VAL A 320 -6.00 14.35 4.17
N THR A 321 -6.19 15.44 4.90
CA THR A 321 -5.20 15.91 5.89
C THR A 321 -4.99 14.90 7.01
N VAL A 322 -6.06 14.32 7.56
CA VAL A 322 -5.97 13.31 8.64
C VAL A 322 -5.24 12.06 8.14
N MET A 323 -5.56 11.59 6.93
CA MET A 323 -4.90 10.43 6.31
C MET A 323 -3.39 10.65 6.12
N PHE A 324 -2.99 11.75 5.47
CA PHE A 324 -1.58 12.00 5.19
C PHE A 324 -0.77 12.39 6.44
N VAL A 325 -1.34 13.15 7.38
CA VAL A 325 -0.67 13.46 8.66
C VAL A 325 -0.48 12.20 9.49
N GLY A 326 -1.47 11.30 9.55
CA GLY A 326 -1.33 10.04 10.27
C GLY A 326 -0.25 9.13 9.67
N ASN A 327 -0.19 9.04 8.33
CA ASN A 327 0.92 8.34 7.65
C ASN A 327 2.27 9.00 7.95
N PHE A 328 2.36 10.32 7.92
CA PHE A 328 3.60 11.04 8.24
C PHE A 328 4.08 10.76 9.68
N ILE A 329 3.17 10.75 10.66
CA ILE A 329 3.48 10.35 12.04
C ILE A 329 4.05 8.91 12.07
N GLY A 330 3.47 8.00 11.28
CA GLY A 330 3.97 6.64 11.09
C GLY A 330 5.38 6.59 10.53
N ILE A 331 5.64 7.34 9.46
CA ILE A 331 6.94 7.42 8.79
C ILE A 331 8.00 7.97 9.76
N VAL A 332 7.71 9.04 10.50
CA VAL A 332 8.64 9.62 11.48
C VAL A 332 9.03 8.60 12.55
N CYS A 333 8.07 7.78 13.00
CA CYS A 333 8.31 6.76 14.01
C CYS A 333 8.80 5.42 13.42
N ALA A 334 8.92 5.29 12.11
CA ALA A 334 9.34 4.04 11.49
C ALA A 334 10.83 3.79 11.74
N ARG A 335 11.16 2.71 12.47
CA ARG A 335 12.55 2.35 12.78
C ARG A 335 13.43 2.27 11.55
N SER A 336 12.95 1.65 10.48
CA SER A 336 13.68 1.58 9.21
C SER A 336 12.79 2.04 8.09
N LEU A 337 13.39 2.79 7.18
CA LEU A 337 12.83 3.11 5.88
C LEU A 337 13.90 2.83 4.85
N HIS A 338 13.56 2.07 3.82
CA HIS A 338 14.40 1.96 2.66
C HIS A 338 14.19 3.19 1.77
N TYR A 339 15.26 3.73 1.19
CA TYR A 339 15.21 4.89 0.28
C TYR A 339 14.27 4.71 -0.92
N GLN A 340 13.85 3.47 -1.17
CA GLN A 340 13.03 3.02 -2.28
C GLN A 340 11.52 3.20 -2.09
N PHE A 341 11.03 3.44 -0.88
CA PHE A 341 9.59 3.34 -0.57
C PHE A 341 8.84 4.68 -0.46
N TYR A 342 9.45 5.80 -0.86
CA TYR A 342 8.85 7.13 -0.72
C TYR A 342 7.97 7.52 -1.93
N SER A 343 6.86 6.83 -2.12
CA SER A 343 5.81 7.20 -3.08
C SER A 343 4.47 7.57 -2.42
N TRP A 344 4.51 7.78 -1.11
CA TRP A 344 3.38 8.08 -0.23
C TRP A 344 3.13 9.56 0.00
#